data_AF-A0A1G6GKH1-F1
#
_entry.id   AF-A0A1G6GKH1-F1
#
_cell.length_a   1.000
_cell.length_b   1.000
_cell.length_c   1.000
_cell.angle_alpha   90.00
_cell.angle_beta   90.00
_cell.angle_gamma   90.00
#
_symmetry.space_group_name_H-M   'P 1'
#
loop_
_entity.id
_entity.type
_entity.pdbx_description
1 polymer ?
#
loop_
_entity_poly.entity_id
_entity_poly.type
_entity_poly.pdbx_seq_one_letter_code
_entity_poly.pdbx_strand_id
1 'polypeptide(L)'
;MNIDDMLCVGVTDGFLLSNTIGRNGQRVSGDVLKSIIRGYRNFAEKMTSLGVNIRLCGGETADVGDLVKSIMVDSTVYARFPRDHMIDCNTIQPEQAIVGLASFGKATYEDHENSGIASNGFTVARHALLHSSYAEKHPETFSETLTLDQVYRGPYHLSDALPNSNFTVAEALLSPTRSYAPIIKEILEKHRKNISGIIHCTGGALTKCLHFGENIHYIKNNLFEKPAVFQAIQESAHISDRDMWKIFNCGHRMEIYCDKKIADDIVAISKTFNVDAKIIGETKASVTGKNELTVEQYGVSKQY
;
A
#
# COMPACT_ATOMS: atom_id res chain seq x y z
N MET A 1 4.36 -4.38 2.64
CA MET A 1 5.19 -4.08 1.44
C MET A 1 5.61 -5.37 0.75
N ASN A 2 6.65 -6.08 1.22
CA ASN A 2 7.16 -7.26 0.52
C ASN A 2 6.16 -8.43 0.43
N ILE A 3 5.52 -8.79 1.55
CA ILE A 3 4.57 -9.91 1.58
C ILE A 3 3.42 -9.67 0.60
N ASP A 4 2.84 -8.47 0.63
CA ASP A 4 1.74 -8.10 -0.26
C ASP A 4 2.10 -8.12 -1.75
N ASP A 5 3.36 -7.89 -2.13
CA ASP A 5 3.83 -8.13 -3.50
C ASP A 5 3.89 -9.64 -3.82
N MET A 6 4.29 -10.48 -2.86
CA MET A 6 4.30 -11.95 -3.03
C MET A 6 2.89 -12.54 -3.18
N LEU A 7 1.88 -11.92 -2.54
CA LEU A 7 0.47 -12.30 -2.72
C LEU A 7 0.04 -12.18 -4.18
N CYS A 8 0.57 -11.20 -4.92
CA CYS A 8 0.21 -10.95 -6.31
C CYS A 8 0.53 -12.11 -7.25
N VAL A 9 1.57 -12.88 -6.94
CA VAL A 9 1.94 -14.08 -7.70
C VAL A 9 1.33 -15.36 -7.13
N GLY A 10 0.48 -15.23 -6.11
CA GLY A 10 -0.28 -16.34 -5.53
C GLY A 10 0.36 -17.02 -4.32
N VAL A 11 1.47 -16.49 -3.79
CA VAL A 11 2.13 -16.99 -2.58
C VAL A 11 1.41 -16.43 -1.36
N THR A 12 0.79 -17.30 -0.55
CA THR A 12 -0.01 -16.90 0.62
C THR A 12 0.44 -17.53 1.92
N ASP A 13 1.52 -18.32 1.89
CA ASP A 13 2.00 -19.07 3.05
C ASP A 13 3.50 -19.41 2.92
N GLY A 14 4.11 -19.84 4.02
CA GLY A 14 5.47 -20.36 4.06
C GLY A 14 6.55 -19.30 3.84
N PHE A 15 6.33 -18.09 4.32
CA PHE A 15 7.29 -16.98 4.19
C PHE A 15 8.47 -17.16 5.16
N LEU A 16 9.69 -17.00 4.64
CA LEU A 16 10.90 -16.75 5.43
C LEU A 16 11.21 -15.26 5.35
N LEU A 17 11.36 -14.59 6.48
CA LEU A 17 11.61 -13.15 6.55
C LEU A 17 12.92 -12.87 7.27
N SER A 18 13.79 -12.10 6.62
CA SER A 18 14.98 -11.49 7.22
C SER A 18 14.82 -9.97 7.24
N ASN A 19 15.25 -9.31 8.31
CA ASN A 19 15.25 -7.85 8.40
C ASN A 19 16.67 -7.28 8.38
N THR A 20 16.83 -6.06 7.88
CA THR A 20 18.09 -5.31 7.94
C THR A 20 17.78 -3.93 8.50
N ILE A 21 18.47 -3.54 9.56
CA ILE A 21 18.25 -2.25 10.23
C ILE A 21 19.56 -1.49 10.25
N GLY A 22 19.60 -0.35 9.56
CA GLY A 22 20.67 0.64 9.71
C GLY A 22 20.19 1.77 10.61
N ARG A 23 20.96 2.16 11.62
CA ARG A 23 20.62 3.30 12.48
C ARG A 23 21.77 4.27 12.67
N ASN A 24 21.44 5.47 13.11
CA ASN A 24 22.35 6.37 13.78
C ASN A 24 22.23 6.18 15.29
N GLY A 25 23.20 5.50 15.92
CA GLY A 25 23.16 5.17 17.34
C GLY A 25 23.20 6.38 18.27
N GLN A 26 23.68 7.54 17.81
CA GLN A 26 23.65 8.80 18.57
C GLN A 26 22.26 9.41 18.64
N ARG A 27 21.36 9.06 17.70
CA ARG A 27 20.01 9.63 17.60
C ARG A 27 18.91 8.62 17.94
N VAL A 28 19.16 7.33 17.71
CA VAL A 28 18.17 6.26 17.84
C VAL A 28 18.59 5.27 18.92
N SER A 29 17.88 5.33 20.04
CA SER A 29 18.16 4.52 21.22
C SER A 29 17.95 3.02 20.98
N GLY A 30 18.52 2.19 21.87
CA GLY A 30 18.27 0.75 21.85
C GLY A 30 16.81 0.37 22.08
N ASP A 31 16.00 1.23 22.72
CA ASP A 31 14.58 0.93 22.98
C ASP A 31 13.70 1.10 21.74
N VAL A 32 14.08 2.02 20.84
CA VAL A 32 13.45 2.12 19.51
C VAL A 32 13.73 0.84 18.71
N LEU A 33 14.98 0.34 18.71
CA LEU A 33 15.33 -0.91 18.04
C LEU A 33 14.55 -2.11 18.59
N LYS A 34 14.47 -2.26 19.92
CA LYS A 34 13.69 -3.32 20.56
C LYS A 34 12.22 -3.26 20.12
N SER A 35 11.67 -2.05 19.98
CA SER A 35 10.28 -1.86 19.55
C SER A 35 10.06 -2.31 18.10
N ILE A 36 10.99 -2.00 17.19
CA ILE A 36 10.93 -2.44 15.79
C ILE A 36 11.04 -3.96 15.68
N ILE A 37 12.02 -4.57 16.36
CA ILE A 37 12.23 -6.03 16.36
C ILE A 37 10.99 -6.74 16.94
N ARG A 38 10.42 -6.21 18.02
CA ARG A 38 9.15 -6.71 18.58
C ARG A 38 8.00 -6.54 17.59
N GLY A 39 7.94 -5.44 16.85
CA GLY A 39 6.95 -5.23 15.79
C GLY A 39 6.97 -6.33 14.73
N TYR A 40 8.16 -6.71 14.23
CA TYR A 40 8.30 -7.85 13.31
C TYR A 40 7.77 -9.14 13.90
N ARG A 41 8.12 -9.45 15.17
CA ARG A 41 7.64 -10.64 15.87
C ARG A 41 6.12 -10.65 16.01
N ASN A 42 5.56 -9.58 16.54
CA ASN A 42 4.13 -9.45 16.74
C ASN A 42 3.36 -9.58 15.42
N PHE A 43 3.87 -8.97 14.34
CA PHE A 43 3.27 -9.09 13.02
C PHE A 43 3.33 -10.53 12.49
N ALA A 44 4.49 -11.19 12.58
CA ALA A 44 4.66 -12.57 12.13
C ALA A 44 3.76 -13.55 12.91
N GLU A 45 3.70 -13.41 14.24
CA GLU A 45 2.81 -14.20 15.11
C GLU A 45 1.34 -13.96 14.76
N LYS A 46 0.93 -12.70 14.60
CA LYS A 46 -0.44 -12.33 14.23
C LYS A 46 -0.84 -12.93 12.88
N MET A 47 -0.02 -12.77 11.84
CA MET A 47 -0.30 -13.35 10.52
C MET A 47 -0.32 -14.88 10.56
N THR A 48 0.60 -15.50 11.31
CA THR A 48 0.64 -16.97 11.48
C THR A 48 -0.62 -17.48 12.16
N SER A 49 -1.16 -16.75 13.14
CA SER A 49 -2.44 -17.10 13.79
C SER A 49 -3.64 -17.04 12.84
N LEU A 50 -3.52 -16.28 11.74
CA LEU A 50 -4.51 -16.18 10.66
C LEU A 50 -4.20 -17.15 9.50
N GLY A 51 -3.30 -18.12 9.73
CA GLY A 51 -2.94 -19.14 8.75
C GLY A 51 -1.90 -18.69 7.71
N VAL A 52 -1.31 -17.51 7.84
CA VAL A 52 -0.23 -17.02 6.96
C VAL A 52 1.09 -17.22 7.69
N ASN A 53 1.74 -18.37 7.51
CA ASN A 53 2.96 -18.71 8.25
C ASN A 53 4.12 -17.80 7.82
N ILE A 54 4.66 -17.05 8.77
CA ILE A 54 5.84 -16.21 8.59
C ILE A 54 6.89 -16.63 9.62
N ARG A 55 7.98 -17.25 9.15
CA ARG A 55 9.13 -17.57 10.00
C ARG A 55 10.15 -16.45 9.91
N LEU A 56 10.42 -15.83 11.05
CA LEU A 56 11.53 -14.88 11.20
C LEU A 56 12.85 -15.64 11.24
N CYS A 57 13.78 -15.25 10.37
CA CYS A 57 15.13 -15.80 10.31
C CYS A 57 16.14 -14.95 11.11
N GLY A 58 15.66 -13.91 11.80
CA GLY A 58 16.53 -12.87 12.35
C GLY A 58 16.89 -11.84 11.27
N GLY A 59 18.11 -11.33 11.34
CA GLY A 59 18.52 -10.24 10.49
C GLY A 59 19.83 -9.61 10.95
N GLU A 60 20.14 -8.44 10.39
CA GLU A 60 21.31 -7.63 10.74
C GLU A 60 20.88 -6.28 11.33
N THR A 61 21.64 -5.77 12.29
CA THR A 61 21.43 -4.42 12.85
C THR A 61 22.77 -3.71 13.02
N ALA A 62 22.97 -2.65 12.25
CA ALA A 62 24.23 -1.92 12.21
C ALA A 62 24.07 -0.48 12.72
N ASP A 63 25.07 -0.01 13.48
CA ASP A 63 25.24 1.40 13.78
C ASP A 63 26.11 2.04 12.69
N VAL A 64 25.45 2.78 11.80
CA VAL A 64 26.02 3.33 10.56
C VAL A 64 25.62 4.80 10.43
N GLY A 65 25.80 5.57 11.51
CA GLY A 65 25.36 6.97 11.61
C GLY A 65 25.94 7.92 10.55
N ASP A 66 27.09 7.58 9.97
CA ASP A 66 27.69 8.33 8.85
C ASP A 66 26.94 8.12 7.53
N LEU A 67 26.17 7.05 7.40
CA LEU A 67 25.40 6.70 6.20
C LEU A 67 23.90 6.94 6.38
N VAL A 68 23.38 6.70 7.58
CA VAL A 68 21.96 6.80 7.90
C VAL A 68 21.73 7.97 8.84
N LYS A 69 20.89 8.93 8.45
CA LYS A 69 20.63 10.12 9.29
C LYS A 69 19.89 9.80 10.59
N SER A 70 18.93 8.86 10.54
CA SER A 70 18.14 8.44 11.69
C SER A 70 18.04 6.92 11.77
N ILE A 71 17.11 6.31 11.03
CA ILE A 71 16.93 4.87 10.94
C ILE A 71 16.39 4.48 9.56
N MET A 72 16.86 3.33 9.08
CA MET A 72 16.40 2.67 7.87
C MET A 72 16.06 1.22 8.23
N VAL A 73 14.87 0.77 7.83
CA VAL A 73 14.33 -0.55 8.18
C VAL A 73 13.91 -1.23 6.89
N ASP A 74 14.61 -2.31 6.56
CA ASP A 74 14.39 -3.08 5.35
C ASP A 74 14.04 -4.53 5.70
N SER A 75 13.34 -5.20 4.78
CA SER A 75 13.09 -6.63 4.87
C SER A 75 13.30 -7.34 3.54
N THR A 76 13.74 -8.58 3.63
CA THR A 76 13.82 -9.52 2.51
C THR A 76 12.94 -10.71 2.85
N VAL A 77 12.08 -11.08 1.89
CA VAL A 77 11.15 -12.20 2.04
C VAL A 77 11.48 -13.25 0.99
N TYR A 78 11.50 -14.51 1.41
CA TYR A 78 11.65 -15.67 0.55
C TYR A 78 10.48 -16.62 0.75
N ALA A 79 10.03 -17.26 -0.32
CA ALA A 79 9.07 -18.35 -0.27
C ALA A 79 9.35 -19.35 -1.39
N ARG A 80 9.00 -20.61 -1.15
CA ARG A 80 8.97 -21.66 -2.17
C ARG A 80 7.52 -22.08 -2.35
N PHE A 81 7.02 -22.03 -3.58
CA PHE A 81 5.62 -22.35 -3.87
C PHE A 81 5.47 -23.14 -5.18
N PRO A 82 4.36 -23.89 -5.37
CA PRO A 82 4.11 -24.64 -6.60
C PRO A 82 3.92 -23.75 -7.81
N ARG A 83 4.59 -24.06 -8.93
CA ARG A 83 4.55 -23.24 -10.15
C ARG A 83 3.16 -23.19 -10.78
N ASP A 84 2.40 -24.28 -10.72
CA ASP A 84 1.02 -24.41 -11.21
C ASP A 84 0.00 -23.62 -10.38
N HIS A 85 0.39 -23.13 -9.21
CA HIS A 85 -0.41 -22.22 -8.39
C HIS A 85 -0.11 -20.74 -8.70
N MET A 86 0.84 -20.42 -9.58
CA MET A 86 1.21 -19.04 -9.86
C MET A 86 0.06 -18.26 -10.49
N ILE A 87 -0.19 -17.05 -9.97
CA ILE A 87 -1.03 -16.06 -10.63
C ILE A 87 -0.13 -15.22 -11.53
N ASP A 88 -0.42 -15.23 -12.83
CA ASP A 88 0.31 -14.44 -13.82
C ASP A 88 -0.60 -13.35 -14.37
N CYS A 89 -0.33 -12.09 -13.99
CA CYS A 89 -1.13 -10.94 -14.43
C CYS A 89 -1.08 -10.71 -15.95
N ASN A 90 -0.21 -11.38 -16.71
CA ASN A 90 -0.29 -11.37 -18.17
C ASN A 90 -1.48 -12.16 -18.72
N THR A 91 -2.17 -12.95 -17.87
CA THR A 91 -3.41 -13.66 -18.21
C THR A 91 -4.67 -12.80 -18.04
N ILE A 92 -4.52 -11.54 -17.61
CA ILE A 92 -5.63 -10.58 -17.59
C ILE A 92 -6.16 -10.42 -19.02
N GLN A 93 -7.48 -10.53 -19.14
CA GLN A 93 -8.20 -10.54 -20.40
C GLN A 93 -9.37 -9.54 -20.36
N PRO A 94 -9.96 -9.18 -21.51
CA PRO A 94 -11.18 -8.39 -21.55
C PRO A 94 -12.34 -9.03 -20.78
N GLU A 95 -13.35 -8.22 -20.44
CA GLU A 95 -14.62 -8.64 -19.82
C GLU A 95 -14.50 -9.18 -18.38
N GLN A 96 -13.43 -8.83 -17.67
CA GLN A 96 -13.21 -9.19 -16.27
C GLN A 96 -13.67 -8.09 -15.33
N ALA A 97 -14.08 -8.47 -14.13
CA ALA A 97 -14.30 -7.52 -13.04
C ALA A 97 -12.96 -7.13 -12.39
N ILE A 98 -12.86 -5.88 -11.95
CA ILE A 98 -11.78 -5.41 -11.09
C ILE A 98 -12.35 -5.18 -9.69
N VAL A 99 -11.97 -6.01 -8.73
CA VAL A 99 -12.38 -5.86 -7.33
C VAL A 99 -11.27 -5.16 -6.56
N GLY A 100 -11.57 -4.01 -5.96
CA GLY A 100 -10.63 -3.26 -5.13
C GLY A 100 -10.87 -3.52 -3.65
N LEU A 101 -9.79 -3.74 -2.89
CA LEU A 101 -9.83 -3.89 -1.42
C LEU A 101 -9.35 -2.62 -0.73
N ALA A 102 -10.18 -2.06 0.14
CA ALA A 102 -9.93 -0.77 0.79
C ALA A 102 -8.60 -0.75 1.56
N SER A 103 -7.90 0.37 1.50
CA SER A 103 -6.65 0.61 2.24
C SER A 103 -6.87 1.21 3.63
N PHE A 104 -8.05 1.76 3.88
CA PHE A 104 -8.41 2.50 5.09
C PHE A 104 -9.44 1.75 5.95
N GLY A 105 -9.84 2.34 7.09
CA GLY A 105 -10.77 1.73 8.05
C GLY A 105 -10.05 0.77 9.00
N LYS A 106 -10.72 -0.23 9.55
CA LYS A 106 -10.10 -1.16 10.52
C LYS A 106 -10.43 -2.61 10.22
N ALA A 107 -9.46 -3.39 9.76
CA ALA A 107 -9.60 -4.83 9.62
C ALA A 107 -9.73 -5.53 10.98
N THR A 108 -10.29 -6.73 11.00
CA THR A 108 -10.41 -7.59 12.20
C THR A 108 -9.07 -7.87 12.89
N TYR A 109 -7.97 -7.81 12.14
CA TYR A 109 -6.61 -8.04 12.63
C TYR A 109 -5.79 -6.75 12.82
N GLU A 110 -6.39 -5.57 12.64
CA GLU A 110 -5.76 -4.29 12.93
C GLU A 110 -6.14 -3.80 14.34
N ASP A 111 -5.17 -3.25 15.07
CA ASP A 111 -5.39 -2.80 16.45
C ASP A 111 -6.06 -1.41 16.48
N HIS A 112 -5.80 -0.59 15.45
CA HIS A 112 -6.29 0.78 15.30
C HIS A 112 -6.88 1.00 13.91
N GLU A 113 -7.66 2.08 13.75
CA GLU A 113 -8.12 2.52 12.44
C GLU A 113 -6.92 2.93 11.57
N ASN A 114 -7.02 2.66 10.27
CA ASN A 114 -5.97 2.87 9.28
C ASN A 114 -6.38 4.00 8.33
N SER A 115 -5.50 4.99 8.15
CA SER A 115 -5.75 6.10 7.21
C SER A 115 -5.66 5.68 5.74
N GLY A 116 -5.00 4.55 5.46
CA GLY A 116 -4.71 4.07 4.12
C GLY A 116 -3.46 4.63 3.46
N ILE A 117 -2.67 5.48 4.16
CA ILE A 117 -1.47 6.13 3.59
C ILE A 117 -0.42 5.14 3.07
N ALA A 118 -0.25 4.01 3.77
CA ALA A 118 0.78 3.00 3.52
C ALA A 118 2.21 3.59 3.45
N SER A 119 3.01 3.22 2.44
CA SER A 119 4.45 3.58 2.38
C SER A 119 4.91 4.26 1.08
N ASN A 120 4.05 4.40 0.07
CA ASN A 120 4.40 5.04 -1.21
C ASN A 120 4.03 6.54 -1.20
N GLY A 121 4.85 7.36 -1.86
CA GLY A 121 4.64 8.82 -1.89
C GLY A 121 4.96 9.54 -0.58
N PHE A 122 5.56 8.85 0.40
CA PHE A 122 5.75 9.37 1.76
C PHE A 122 6.66 10.60 1.82
N THR A 123 7.69 10.68 0.97
CA THR A 123 8.53 11.89 0.85
C THR A 123 7.69 13.13 0.54
N VAL A 124 6.77 13.02 -0.43
CA VAL A 124 5.85 14.09 -0.80
C VAL A 124 4.88 14.37 0.34
N ALA A 125 4.26 13.33 0.92
CA ALA A 125 3.29 13.47 2.00
C ALA A 125 3.87 14.23 3.21
N ARG A 126 5.07 13.85 3.68
CA ARG A 126 5.73 14.51 4.81
C ARG A 126 6.00 15.99 4.52
N HIS A 127 6.63 16.30 3.39
CA HIS A 127 7.02 17.67 3.09
C HIS A 127 5.83 18.55 2.71
N ALA A 128 4.75 17.98 2.18
CA ALA A 128 3.56 18.74 1.84
C ALA A 128 2.62 18.98 3.01
N LEU A 129 2.56 18.09 4.01
CA LEU A 129 1.65 18.24 5.14
C LEU A 129 2.28 18.92 6.36
N LEU A 130 3.55 18.62 6.65
CA LEU A 130 4.16 19.05 7.91
C LEU A 130 4.68 20.48 7.83
N HIS A 131 4.53 21.20 8.94
CA HIS A 131 4.90 22.59 9.12
C HIS A 131 6.42 22.83 9.14
N SER A 132 6.85 23.99 8.63
CA SER A 132 8.25 24.34 8.39
C SER A 132 9.10 24.37 9.66
N SER A 133 8.47 24.54 10.83
CA SER A 133 9.14 24.46 12.13
C SER A 133 9.91 23.15 12.35
N TYR A 134 9.54 22.05 11.68
CA TYR A 134 10.28 20.80 11.79
C TYR A 134 11.63 20.85 11.07
N ALA A 135 11.82 21.72 10.08
CA ALA A 135 13.08 21.83 9.35
C ALA A 135 14.20 22.35 10.25
N GLU A 136 13.89 23.35 11.08
CA GLU A 136 14.82 23.91 12.05
C GLU A 136 15.03 22.98 13.25
N LYS A 137 13.93 22.42 13.78
CA LYS A 137 13.99 21.57 14.98
C LYS A 137 14.62 20.20 14.73
N HIS A 138 14.47 19.66 13.53
CA HIS A 138 14.87 18.31 13.16
C HIS A 138 15.57 18.27 11.79
N PRO A 139 16.75 18.91 11.63
CA PRO A 139 17.49 18.91 10.37
C PRO A 139 17.91 17.50 9.92
N GLU A 140 17.94 16.51 10.82
CA GLU A 140 18.26 15.12 10.54
C GLU A 140 17.20 14.36 9.72
N THR A 141 15.99 14.90 9.56
CA THR A 141 14.85 14.14 9.00
C THR A 141 14.66 14.27 7.49
N PHE A 142 15.53 15.02 6.81
CA PHE A 142 15.50 15.26 5.37
C PHE A 142 16.90 15.37 4.74
N SER A 143 16.98 15.36 3.41
CA SER A 143 18.25 15.44 2.67
C SER A 143 18.82 16.86 2.69
N GLU A 144 20.15 16.98 2.82
CA GLU A 144 20.84 18.28 2.73
C GLU A 144 20.82 18.86 1.30
N THR A 145 20.46 18.06 0.31
CA THR A 145 20.32 18.50 -1.08
C THR A 145 19.00 19.24 -1.36
N LEU A 146 18.08 19.29 -0.39
CA LEU A 146 16.81 20.00 -0.52
C LEU A 146 16.95 21.43 -0.01
N THR A 147 16.30 22.37 -0.68
CA THR A 147 16.22 23.76 -0.23
C THR A 147 15.11 23.93 0.82
N LEU A 148 15.19 24.98 1.64
CA LEU A 148 14.22 25.20 2.72
C LEU A 148 12.78 25.39 2.22
N ASP A 149 12.60 25.93 1.02
CA ASP A 149 11.29 26.06 0.37
C ASP A 149 10.71 24.71 -0.12
N GLN A 150 11.53 23.66 -0.18
CA GLN A 150 11.11 22.30 -0.55
C GLN A 150 10.78 21.43 0.68
N VAL A 151 11.16 21.86 1.89
CA VAL A 151 11.13 21.04 3.09
C VAL A 151 10.01 21.49 4.03
N TYR A 152 9.07 20.59 4.32
CA TYR A 152 8.02 20.82 5.34
C TYR A 152 7.26 22.13 5.09
N ARG A 153 6.69 22.24 3.89
CA ARG A 153 5.95 23.39 3.39
C ARG A 153 4.44 23.30 3.68
N GLY A 154 4.04 22.38 4.54
CA GLY A 154 2.64 22.16 4.87
C GLY A 154 2.14 23.01 6.04
N PRO A 155 0.83 23.01 6.29
CA PRO A 155 0.26 23.86 7.32
C PRO A 155 0.16 23.18 8.70
N TYR A 156 0.48 21.88 8.83
CA TYR A 156 0.13 21.11 10.02
C TYR A 156 1.33 20.74 10.90
N HIS A 157 1.12 20.81 12.21
CA HIS A 157 1.92 20.08 13.17
C HIS A 157 1.43 18.62 13.30
N LEU A 158 2.32 17.73 13.73
CA LEU A 158 2.03 16.31 13.94
C LEU A 158 0.85 16.06 14.90
N SER A 159 0.69 16.92 15.91
CA SER A 159 -0.37 16.82 16.91
C SER A 159 -1.72 17.41 16.46
N ASP A 160 -1.76 18.10 15.34
CA ASP A 160 -2.98 18.72 14.86
C ASP A 160 -3.97 17.66 14.40
N ALA A 161 -5.27 17.94 14.56
CA ALA A 161 -6.32 17.11 13.98
C ALA A 161 -6.23 17.17 12.45
N LEU A 162 -6.29 16.01 11.80
CA LEU A 162 -6.38 15.92 10.35
C LEU A 162 -7.83 16.23 9.93
N PRO A 163 -8.07 17.21 9.05
CA PRO A 163 -9.42 17.59 8.62
C PRO A 163 -10.24 16.39 8.09
N ASN A 164 -11.54 16.41 8.37
CA ASN A 164 -12.50 15.38 7.92
C ASN A 164 -12.15 13.95 8.38
N SER A 165 -11.48 13.82 9.53
CA SER A 165 -11.13 12.51 10.10
C SER A 165 -11.04 12.55 11.62
N ASN A 166 -10.94 11.37 12.24
CA ASN A 166 -10.68 11.23 13.68
C ASN A 166 -9.18 11.10 14.01
N PHE A 167 -8.31 11.25 13.01
CA PHE A 167 -6.87 11.13 13.21
C PHE A 167 -6.24 12.48 13.55
N THR A 168 -5.16 12.46 14.32
CA THR A 168 -4.12 13.48 14.21
C THR A 168 -3.31 13.29 12.93
N VAL A 169 -2.58 14.31 12.49
CA VAL A 169 -1.68 14.20 11.34
C VAL A 169 -0.61 13.12 11.55
N ALA A 170 -0.11 12.96 12.78
CA ALA A 170 0.81 11.89 13.13
C ALA A 170 0.20 10.50 12.94
N GLU A 171 -0.99 10.25 13.49
CA GLU A 171 -1.66 8.95 13.38
C GLU A 171 -2.00 8.63 11.91
N ALA A 172 -2.44 9.63 11.15
CA ALA A 172 -2.73 9.44 9.74
C ALA A 172 -1.48 9.10 8.92
N LEU A 173 -0.37 9.81 9.12
CA LEU A 173 0.89 9.55 8.41
C LEU A 173 1.58 8.26 8.86
N LEU A 174 1.48 7.90 10.13
CA LEU A 174 2.14 6.71 10.68
C LEU A 174 1.24 5.47 10.69
N SER A 175 0.03 5.55 10.12
CA SER A 175 -0.86 4.40 9.94
C SER A 175 -0.10 3.25 9.26
N PRO A 176 0.08 2.10 9.93
CA PRO A 176 0.84 0.99 9.39
C PRO A 176 0.24 0.50 8.07
N THR A 177 1.07 0.09 7.12
CA THR A 177 0.59 -0.50 5.87
C THR A 177 -0.25 -1.74 6.15
N ARG A 178 -1.54 -1.70 5.81
CA ARG A 178 -2.43 -2.87 5.84
C ARG A 178 -1.84 -4.00 5.02
N SER A 179 -1.81 -5.21 5.58
CA SER A 179 -1.55 -6.42 4.80
C SER A 179 -2.87 -7.06 4.37
N TYR A 180 -2.92 -7.54 3.13
CA TYR A 180 -4.06 -8.28 2.59
C TYR A 180 -3.87 -9.80 2.65
N ALA A 181 -2.80 -10.29 3.31
CA ALA A 181 -2.44 -11.71 3.26
C ALA A 181 -3.53 -12.68 3.72
N PRO A 182 -4.25 -12.45 4.85
CA PRO A 182 -5.34 -13.33 5.26
C PRO A 182 -6.49 -13.36 4.24
N ILE A 183 -6.82 -12.20 3.67
CA ILE A 183 -7.92 -12.04 2.70
C ILE A 183 -7.57 -12.74 1.39
N ILE A 184 -6.38 -12.49 0.84
CA ILE A 184 -5.92 -13.11 -0.41
C ILE A 184 -5.74 -14.62 -0.24
N LYS A 185 -5.34 -15.10 0.94
CA LYS A 185 -5.31 -16.53 1.25
C LYS A 185 -6.69 -17.16 1.07
N GLU A 186 -7.72 -16.62 1.74
CA GLU A 186 -9.07 -17.18 1.67
C GLU A 186 -9.64 -17.10 0.24
N ILE A 187 -9.40 -16.00 -0.47
CA ILE A 187 -9.81 -15.84 -1.87
C ILE A 187 -9.17 -16.91 -2.76
N LEU A 188 -7.86 -17.13 -2.66
CA LEU A 188 -7.14 -18.07 -3.51
C LEU A 188 -7.45 -19.53 -3.16
N GLU A 189 -7.78 -19.85 -1.91
CA GLU A 189 -8.24 -21.21 -1.54
C GLU A 189 -9.57 -21.57 -2.23
N LYS A 190 -10.47 -20.59 -2.41
CA LYS A 190 -11.80 -20.81 -3.02
C LYS A 190 -11.79 -20.63 -4.53
N HIS A 191 -11.06 -19.64 -5.04
CA HIS A 191 -11.28 -19.07 -6.38
C HIS A 191 -10.03 -18.95 -7.26
N ARG A 192 -8.90 -19.58 -6.90
CA ARG A 192 -7.63 -19.43 -7.65
C ARG A 192 -7.76 -19.59 -9.17
N LYS A 193 -8.59 -20.53 -9.64
CA LYS A 193 -8.76 -20.80 -11.09
C LYS A 193 -9.51 -19.71 -11.85
N ASN A 194 -10.19 -18.81 -11.15
CA ASN A 194 -11.05 -17.76 -11.70
C ASN A 194 -10.43 -16.36 -11.54
N ILE A 195 -9.16 -16.29 -11.13
CA ILE A 195 -8.40 -15.07 -10.93
C ILE A 195 -7.29 -15.02 -11.97
N SER A 196 -7.33 -13.99 -12.82
CA SER A 196 -6.32 -13.75 -13.85
C SER A 196 -5.20 -12.82 -13.39
N GLY A 197 -5.42 -12.06 -12.33
CA GLY A 197 -4.40 -11.14 -11.85
C GLY A 197 -4.70 -10.59 -10.47
N ILE A 198 -3.63 -10.29 -9.74
CA ILE A 198 -3.69 -9.59 -8.47
C ILE A 198 -2.63 -8.49 -8.51
N ILE A 199 -3.03 -7.24 -8.29
CA ILE A 199 -2.15 -6.08 -8.39
C ILE A 199 -2.14 -5.33 -7.07
N HIS A 200 -0.96 -5.23 -6.47
CA HIS A 200 -0.69 -4.42 -5.30
C HIS A 200 -0.32 -3.00 -5.74
N CYS A 201 -1.24 -2.05 -5.54
CA CYS A 201 -1.17 -0.66 -6.01
C CYS A 201 -0.18 0.20 -5.18
N THR A 202 1.11 -0.13 -5.31
CA THR A 202 2.24 0.57 -4.68
C THR A 202 2.76 1.72 -5.53
N GLY A 203 3.99 1.64 -6.05
CA GLY A 203 4.49 2.56 -7.05
C GLY A 203 3.68 2.44 -8.34
N GLY A 204 3.29 3.59 -8.91
CA GLY A 204 2.33 3.68 -10.01
C GLY A 204 0.86 3.63 -9.57
N ALA A 205 0.58 3.29 -8.30
CA ALA A 205 -0.76 3.29 -7.71
C ALA A 205 -1.85 2.72 -8.64
N LEU A 206 -2.84 3.54 -9.06
CA LEU A 206 -3.93 3.09 -9.92
C LEU A 206 -3.48 2.83 -11.35
N THR A 207 -2.38 3.43 -11.80
CA THR A 207 -1.83 3.23 -13.15
C THR A 207 -0.91 2.01 -13.25
N LYS A 208 -0.62 1.33 -12.13
CA LYS A 208 0.28 0.17 -12.10
C LYS A 208 -0.21 -0.99 -13.00
N CYS A 209 -1.53 -1.09 -13.23
CA CYS A 209 -2.12 -2.09 -14.11
C CYS A 209 -1.64 -2.01 -15.57
N LEU A 210 -1.17 -0.84 -16.03
CA LEU A 210 -0.67 -0.65 -17.39
C LEU A 210 0.57 -1.51 -17.70
N HIS A 211 1.28 -1.99 -16.68
CA HIS A 211 2.46 -2.86 -16.83
C HIS A 211 2.12 -4.34 -17.03
N PHE A 212 0.85 -4.72 -16.99
CA PHE A 212 0.42 -6.11 -17.02
C PHE A 212 -0.66 -6.36 -18.07
N GLY A 213 -0.67 -7.57 -18.62
CA GLY A 213 -1.54 -7.93 -19.74
C GLY A 213 -1.11 -7.26 -21.05
N GLU A 214 -1.80 -7.59 -22.14
CA GLU A 214 -1.53 -7.02 -23.46
C GLU A 214 -2.84 -6.59 -24.12
N ASN A 215 -2.85 -5.37 -24.69
CA ASN A 215 -4.01 -4.80 -25.38
C ASN A 215 -5.27 -4.73 -24.50
N ILE A 216 -5.10 -4.42 -23.21
CA ILE A 216 -6.21 -4.30 -22.26
C ILE A 216 -6.54 -2.83 -22.00
N HIS A 217 -7.83 -2.48 -22.12
CA HIS A 217 -8.36 -1.22 -21.62
C HIS A 217 -8.94 -1.43 -20.23
N TYR A 218 -8.25 -0.92 -19.22
CA TYR A 218 -8.68 -0.90 -17.84
C TYR A 218 -9.63 0.27 -17.61
N ILE A 219 -10.82 0.02 -17.08
CA ILE A 219 -11.79 1.07 -16.74
C ILE A 219 -12.05 1.02 -15.25
N LYS A 220 -11.74 2.11 -14.54
CA LYS A 220 -11.92 2.26 -13.08
C LYS A 220 -12.85 3.44 -12.81
N ASN A 221 -14.15 3.18 -12.71
CA ASN A 221 -15.20 4.20 -12.63
C ASN A 221 -16.08 4.12 -11.37
N ASN A 222 -15.77 3.19 -10.46
CA ASN A 222 -16.45 3.05 -9.18
C ASN A 222 -15.42 2.98 -8.03
N LEU A 223 -14.48 3.94 -8.00
CA LEU A 223 -13.46 4.02 -6.96
C LEU A 223 -14.04 4.32 -5.57
N PHE A 224 -13.32 3.96 -4.51
CA PHE A 224 -13.65 4.41 -3.16
C PHE A 224 -13.56 5.93 -3.04
N GLU A 225 -14.32 6.51 -2.12
CA GLU A 225 -14.10 7.92 -1.79
C GLU A 225 -12.68 8.11 -1.27
N LYS A 226 -12.03 9.18 -1.74
CA LYS A 226 -10.66 9.52 -1.41
C LYS A 226 -10.54 9.71 0.11
N PRO A 227 -9.75 8.88 0.84
CA PRO A 227 -9.57 9.05 2.27
C PRO A 227 -9.01 10.42 2.66
N ALA A 228 -9.36 10.90 3.86
CA ALA A 228 -9.01 12.24 4.36
C ALA A 228 -7.52 12.57 4.27
N VAL A 229 -6.63 11.60 4.53
CA VAL A 229 -5.17 11.80 4.43
C VAL A 229 -4.75 12.18 3.02
N PHE A 230 -5.36 11.58 1.99
CA PHE A 230 -5.06 11.90 0.60
C PHE A 230 -5.68 13.23 0.17
N GLN A 231 -6.85 13.60 0.71
CA GLN A 231 -7.44 14.92 0.49
C GLN A 231 -6.50 16.01 1.03
N ALA A 232 -6.06 15.89 2.28
CA ALA A 232 -5.16 16.85 2.91
C ALA A 232 -3.81 16.96 2.18
N ILE A 233 -3.24 15.83 1.75
CA ILE A 233 -2.01 15.82 0.93
C ILE A 233 -2.24 16.54 -0.39
N GLN A 234 -3.33 16.22 -1.08
CA GLN A 234 -3.62 16.80 -2.39
C GLN A 234 -3.79 18.32 -2.31
N GLU A 235 -4.55 18.78 -1.33
CA GLU A 235 -4.81 20.20 -1.09
C GLU A 235 -3.52 20.94 -0.74
N SER A 236 -2.74 20.43 0.21
CA SER A 236 -1.51 21.09 0.68
C SER A 236 -0.39 21.06 -0.37
N ALA A 237 -0.34 20.01 -1.19
CA ALA A 237 0.68 19.88 -2.23
C ALA A 237 0.27 20.49 -3.59
N HIS A 238 -1.00 20.88 -3.75
CA HIS A 238 -1.62 21.28 -5.02
C HIS A 238 -1.46 20.23 -6.14
N ILE A 239 -1.64 18.95 -5.80
CA ILE A 239 -1.45 17.84 -6.76
C ILE A 239 -2.76 17.63 -7.56
N SER A 240 -2.64 17.46 -8.88
CA SER A 240 -3.80 17.14 -9.72
C SER A 240 -4.35 15.74 -9.39
N ASP A 241 -5.65 15.48 -9.60
CA ASP A 241 -6.18 14.12 -9.44
C ASP A 241 -5.42 13.09 -10.28
N ARG A 242 -4.96 13.51 -11.46
CA ARG A 242 -4.17 12.66 -12.36
C ARG A 242 -2.87 12.19 -11.73
N ASP A 243 -2.17 13.07 -11.02
CA ASP A 243 -0.90 12.73 -10.38
C ASP A 243 -1.13 12.01 -9.04
N MET A 244 -2.20 12.34 -8.32
CA MET A 244 -2.63 11.58 -7.14
C MET A 244 -2.80 10.09 -7.47
N TRP A 245 -3.50 9.77 -8.57
CA TRP A 245 -3.73 8.39 -8.99
C TRP A 245 -2.48 7.63 -9.48
N LYS A 246 -1.38 8.33 -9.76
CA LYS A 246 -0.07 7.72 -10.08
C LYS A 246 0.81 7.49 -8.85
N ILE A 247 0.67 8.34 -7.85
CA ILE A 247 1.57 8.38 -6.68
C ILE A 247 0.98 7.61 -5.50
N PHE A 248 -0.33 7.75 -5.28
CA PHE A 248 -1.02 7.26 -4.09
C PHE A 248 -2.17 6.31 -4.44
N ASN A 249 -2.37 5.31 -3.58
CA ASN A 249 -3.43 4.30 -3.77
C ASN A 249 -4.85 4.88 -3.74
N CYS A 250 -5.05 6.05 -3.12
CA CYS A 250 -6.29 6.82 -3.13
C CYS A 250 -7.55 6.10 -2.62
N GLY A 251 -7.43 5.00 -1.87
CA GLY A 251 -8.56 4.35 -1.19
C GLY A 251 -8.56 2.84 -1.24
N HIS A 252 -7.89 2.22 -2.22
CA HIS A 252 -7.70 0.77 -2.27
C HIS A 252 -6.29 0.45 -2.74
N ARG A 253 -5.68 -0.58 -2.15
CA ARG A 253 -4.27 -0.88 -2.39
C ARG A 253 -4.03 -2.29 -2.94
N MET A 254 -5.08 -3.08 -3.05
CA MET A 254 -5.07 -4.38 -3.71
C MET A 254 -6.23 -4.45 -4.72
N GLU A 255 -5.92 -4.85 -5.94
CA GLU A 255 -6.87 -5.06 -7.03
C GLU A 255 -6.84 -6.53 -7.47
N ILE A 256 -8.01 -7.13 -7.69
CA ILE A 256 -8.16 -8.50 -8.14
C ILE A 256 -8.93 -8.51 -9.46
N TYR A 257 -8.34 -9.13 -10.47
CA TYR A 257 -8.87 -9.27 -11.82
C TYR A 257 -9.42 -10.68 -11.97
N CYS A 258 -10.74 -10.78 -12.16
CA CYS A 258 -11.43 -12.06 -12.04
C CYS A 258 -12.67 -12.16 -12.92
N ASP A 259 -13.17 -13.39 -13.06
CA ASP A 259 -14.46 -13.64 -13.67
C ASP A 259 -15.57 -12.89 -12.93
N LYS A 260 -16.45 -12.20 -13.67
CA LYS A 260 -17.55 -11.41 -13.10
C LYS A 260 -18.45 -12.21 -12.14
N LYS A 261 -18.53 -13.53 -12.32
CA LYS A 261 -19.35 -14.45 -11.51
C LYS A 261 -18.87 -14.61 -10.07
N ILE A 262 -17.58 -14.38 -9.80
CA ILE A 262 -17.01 -14.54 -8.45
C ILE A 262 -16.75 -13.20 -7.75
N ALA A 263 -16.97 -12.08 -8.42
CA ALA A 263 -16.62 -10.76 -7.92
C ALA A 263 -17.35 -10.43 -6.60
N ASP A 264 -18.64 -10.74 -6.50
CA ASP A 264 -19.42 -10.52 -5.28
C ASP A 264 -18.98 -11.42 -4.11
N ASP A 265 -18.50 -12.64 -4.40
CA ASP A 265 -17.99 -13.53 -3.36
C ASP A 265 -16.63 -13.04 -2.83
N ILE A 266 -15.76 -12.52 -3.70
CA ILE A 266 -14.53 -11.83 -3.26
C ILE A 266 -14.86 -10.66 -2.33
N VAL A 267 -15.86 -9.85 -2.68
CA VAL A 267 -16.33 -8.75 -1.83
C VAL A 267 -16.84 -9.27 -0.48
N ALA A 268 -17.62 -10.36 -0.49
CA ALA A 268 -18.13 -10.99 0.72
C ALA A 268 -17.01 -11.52 1.62
N ILE A 269 -15.99 -12.18 1.05
CA ILE A 269 -14.80 -12.65 1.77
C ILE A 269 -14.07 -11.48 2.42
N SER A 270 -13.77 -10.40 1.67
CA SER A 270 -13.09 -9.24 2.27
C SER A 270 -13.85 -8.65 3.46
N LYS A 271 -15.19 -8.63 3.37
CA LYS A 271 -16.07 -8.14 4.44
C LYS A 271 -15.99 -9.00 5.71
N THR A 272 -15.71 -10.30 5.64
CA THR A 272 -15.53 -11.13 6.86
C THR A 272 -14.33 -10.67 7.69
N PHE A 273 -13.33 -10.07 7.04
CA PHE A 273 -12.17 -9.46 7.69
C PHE A 273 -12.40 -7.99 8.07
N ASN A 274 -13.61 -7.46 7.94
CA ASN A 274 -13.95 -6.05 8.13
C ASN A 274 -13.13 -5.11 7.23
N VAL A 275 -12.82 -5.55 6.01
CA VAL A 275 -12.19 -4.73 4.99
C VAL A 275 -13.19 -4.51 3.87
N ASP A 276 -13.55 -3.24 3.64
CA ASP A 276 -14.46 -2.89 2.56
C ASP A 276 -13.87 -3.28 1.20
N ALA A 277 -14.71 -3.83 0.35
CA ALA A 277 -14.38 -4.21 -1.00
C ALA A 277 -15.54 -3.88 -1.93
N LYS A 278 -15.22 -3.57 -3.18
CA LYS A 278 -16.23 -3.42 -4.23
C LYS A 278 -15.65 -3.66 -5.60
N ILE A 279 -16.52 -3.90 -6.56
CA ILE A 279 -16.18 -3.87 -7.99
C ILE A 279 -15.92 -2.41 -8.34
N ILE A 280 -14.65 -2.06 -8.53
CA ILE A 280 -14.21 -0.70 -8.84
C ILE A 280 -14.20 -0.40 -10.34
N GLY A 281 -14.38 -1.42 -11.17
CA GLY A 281 -14.22 -1.32 -12.61
C GLY A 281 -14.26 -2.65 -13.35
N GLU A 282 -13.87 -2.61 -14.62
CA GLU A 282 -13.80 -3.77 -15.50
C GLU A 282 -12.66 -3.63 -16.52
N THR A 283 -12.34 -4.73 -17.21
CA THR A 283 -11.42 -4.74 -18.35
C THR A 283 -12.19 -4.84 -19.67
N LYS A 284 -11.65 -4.22 -20.73
CA LYS A 284 -12.12 -4.34 -22.11
C LYS A 284 -10.94 -4.57 -23.05
N ALA A 285 -11.24 -4.95 -24.29
CA ALA A 285 -10.23 -4.96 -25.34
C ALA A 285 -9.83 -3.52 -25.66
N SER A 286 -8.52 -3.23 -25.69
CA SER A 286 -8.02 -1.94 -26.17
C SER A 286 -8.19 -1.83 -27.68
N VAL A 287 -8.48 -0.61 -28.13
CA VAL A 287 -8.60 -0.27 -29.56
C VAL A 287 -7.33 0.38 -30.13
N THR A 288 -6.32 0.67 -29.29
CA THR A 288 -5.08 1.34 -29.73
C THR A 288 -3.87 0.42 -29.85
N GLY A 289 -4.04 -0.87 -29.58
CA GLY A 289 -2.95 -1.85 -29.68
C GLY A 289 -1.90 -1.73 -28.56
N LYS A 290 -2.29 -1.15 -27.43
CA LYS A 290 -1.49 -1.08 -26.20
C LYS A 290 -2.41 -1.12 -24.98
N ASN A 291 -1.85 -1.29 -23.78
CA ASN A 291 -2.65 -1.15 -22.57
C ASN A 291 -3.07 0.32 -22.37
N GLU A 292 -4.30 0.50 -21.93
CA GLU A 292 -4.92 1.81 -21.69
C GLU A 292 -5.63 1.81 -20.34
N LEU A 293 -5.72 2.96 -19.70
CA LEU A 293 -6.48 3.10 -18.48
C LEU A 293 -7.37 4.34 -18.54
N THR A 294 -8.66 4.16 -18.29
CA THR A 294 -9.59 5.24 -17.97
C THR A 294 -9.92 5.19 -16.48
N VAL A 295 -9.69 6.29 -15.78
CA VAL A 295 -10.14 6.48 -14.39
C VAL A 295 -11.21 7.56 -14.36
N GLU A 296 -12.36 7.24 -13.76
CA GLU A 296 -13.49 8.14 -13.60
C GLU A 296 -13.84 8.29 -12.12
N GLN A 297 -13.82 9.53 -11.64
CA GLN A 297 -14.19 9.85 -10.27
C GLN A 297 -14.61 11.32 -10.17
N TYR A 298 -15.62 11.63 -9.36
CA TYR A 298 -16.06 13.01 -9.09
C TYR A 298 -16.41 13.83 -10.35
N GLY A 299 -16.96 13.18 -11.37
CA GLY A 299 -17.28 13.81 -12.66
C GLY A 299 -16.05 14.10 -13.54
N VAL A 300 -14.85 13.68 -13.12
CA VAL A 300 -13.61 13.79 -13.89
C VAL A 300 -13.29 12.43 -14.51
N SER A 301 -13.01 12.42 -15.81
CA SER A 301 -12.48 11.24 -16.53
C SER A 301 -11.06 11.55 -17.02
N LYS A 302 -10.09 10.68 -16.71
CA LYS A 302 -8.70 10.78 -17.17
C LYS A 302 -8.25 9.50 -17.85
N GLN A 303 -7.55 9.66 -18.96
CA GLN A 303 -6.90 8.57 -19.68
C GLN A 303 -5.39 8.56 -19.44
N TYR A 304 -4.81 7.37 -19.44
CA TYR A 304 -3.38 7.10 -19.26
C TYR A 304 -2.87 6.15 -20.34
#